data_AF-A0AAD9P8W5-F1
#
_entry.id   AF-A0AAD9P8W5-F1
#
_cell.length_a   1.000
_cell.length_b   1.000
_cell.length_c   1.000
_cell.angle_alpha   90.00
_cell.angle_beta   90.00
_cell.angle_gamma   90.00
#
_symmetry.space_group_name_H-M   'P 1'
#
loop_
_entity.id
_entity.type
_entity.pdbx_description
1 polymer ?
#
loop_
_entity_poly.entity_id
_entity_poly.type
_entity_poly.pdbx_seq_one_letter_code
_entity_poly.pdbx_strand_id
1 'polypeptide(L)'
;MNDARAHSYRYHKKPTPLKTLPSIDANLQLQVLRAHLQMLLWKAADQRDPSEEARNIANFGWNIEGSAITPAVSTAPVAPQALLDAVSCSCTAECKACSRTRCSCNRAGLSCTDYCKCEGRDICCSPFISKQLDIEDDEGGPSVDDV
;
A
#
# COMPACT_ATOMS: atom_id res chain seq x y z
N MET A 1 0.14 7.54 2.89
CA MET A 1 1.33 7.49 2.02
C MET A 1 1.24 6.41 0.93
N ASN A 2 0.18 5.58 0.93
CA ASN A 2 -0.14 4.67 -0.19
C ASN A 2 -0.68 5.36 -1.46
N ASP A 3 -1.18 6.59 -1.38
CA ASP A 3 -1.86 7.26 -2.51
C ASP A 3 -0.94 7.49 -3.71
N ALA A 4 0.34 7.81 -3.48
CA ALA A 4 1.32 7.97 -4.55
C ALA A 4 1.56 6.65 -5.31
N ARG A 5 1.63 5.52 -4.59
CA ARG A 5 1.78 4.19 -5.20
C ARG A 5 0.49 3.78 -5.92
N ALA A 6 -0.68 4.05 -5.34
CA ALA A 6 -1.98 3.79 -5.96
C ALA A 6 -2.19 4.62 -7.24
N HIS A 7 -1.82 5.90 -7.21
CA HIS A 7 -1.83 6.77 -8.38
C HIS A 7 -0.88 6.24 -9.46
N SER A 8 0.36 5.86 -9.09
CA SER A 8 1.28 5.25 -10.04
C SER A 8 0.70 3.99 -10.69
N TYR A 9 0.05 3.13 -9.92
CA TYR A 9 -0.60 1.93 -10.44
C TYR A 9 -1.76 2.24 -11.40
N ARG A 10 -2.64 3.19 -11.05
CA ARG A 10 -3.84 3.52 -11.84
C ARG A 10 -3.53 4.22 -13.16
N TYR A 11 -2.57 5.14 -13.17
CA TYR A 11 -2.39 6.05 -14.31
C TYR A 11 -1.20 5.70 -15.22
N HIS A 12 -0.25 4.89 -14.77
CA HIS A 12 0.89 4.52 -15.62
C HIS A 12 0.56 3.31 -16.50
N LYS A 13 0.63 3.51 -17.82
CA LYS A 13 0.42 2.44 -18.82
C LYS A 13 1.52 1.37 -18.85
N LYS A 14 2.67 1.66 -18.23
CA LYS A 14 3.82 0.77 -18.16
C LYS A 14 4.19 0.56 -16.69
N PRO A 15 4.68 -0.63 -16.31
CA PRO A 15 5.19 -0.86 -14.97
C PRO A 15 6.25 0.19 -14.62
N THR A 16 6.00 0.93 -13.55
CA THR A 16 6.96 1.91 -13.02
C THR A 16 8.21 1.16 -12.54
N PRO A 17 9.43 1.59 -12.93
CA PRO A 17 10.65 0.99 -12.42
C PRO A 17 10.65 0.96 -10.88
N LEU A 18 11.09 -0.15 -10.28
CA LEU A 18 11.07 -0.31 -8.81
C LEU A 18 11.77 0.84 -8.08
N LYS A 19 12.89 1.33 -8.65
CA LYS A 19 13.68 2.45 -8.09
C LYS A 19 12.95 3.80 -8.03
N THR A 20 11.87 3.96 -8.82
CA THR A 20 11.08 5.20 -8.85
C THR A 20 9.79 5.07 -8.03
N LEU A 21 9.50 3.89 -7.49
CA LEU A 21 8.36 3.71 -6.60
C LEU A 21 8.68 4.37 -5.25
N PRO A 22 7.73 5.11 -4.66
CA PRO A 22 7.81 5.48 -3.27
C PRO A 22 8.06 4.25 -2.39
N SER A 23 8.89 4.43 -1.37
CA SER A 23 9.10 3.45 -0.30
C SER A 23 7.76 2.99 0.27
N ILE A 24 7.68 1.74 0.73
CA ILE A 24 6.57 1.31 1.59
C ILE A 24 6.63 2.07 2.92
N ASP A 25 5.47 2.28 3.55
CA ASP A 25 5.34 3.06 4.78
C ASP A 25 6.30 2.55 5.88
N ALA A 26 6.42 1.24 6.03
CA ALA A 26 7.34 0.64 7.01
C ALA A 26 8.82 1.00 6.75
N ASN A 27 9.26 1.00 5.49
CA ASN A 27 10.63 1.40 5.15
C ASN A 27 10.83 2.92 5.28
N LEU A 28 9.78 3.72 5.04
CA LEU A 28 9.85 5.16 5.29
C LEU A 28 10.09 5.42 6.78
N GLN A 29 9.35 4.75 7.67
CA GLN A 29 9.53 4.93 9.11
C GLN A 29 10.97 4.64 9.52
N LEU A 30 11.58 3.57 9.00
CA LEU A 30 12.99 3.27 9.23
C LEU A 30 13.93 4.36 8.70
N GLN A 31 13.63 4.98 7.54
CA GLN A 31 14.42 6.10 7.02
C GLN A 31 14.29 7.35 7.89
N VAL A 32 13.08 7.68 8.36
CA VAL A 32 12.82 8.81 9.27
C VAL A 32 13.60 8.62 10.57
N LEU A 33 13.58 7.41 11.13
CA LEU A 33 14.36 7.07 12.32
C LEU A 33 15.86 7.26 12.11
N ARG A 34 16.42 6.81 10.98
CA ARG A 34 17.85 7.05 10.69
C ARG A 34 18.20 8.51 10.52
N ALA A 35 17.33 9.28 9.86
CA ALA A 35 17.51 10.72 9.75
C ALA A 35 17.47 11.39 11.13
N HIS A 36 16.60 10.93 12.03
CA HIS A 36 16.56 11.41 13.41
C HIS A 36 17.87 11.09 14.15
N LEU A 37 18.36 9.85 14.09
CA LEU A 37 19.66 9.49 14.67
C LEU A 37 20.79 10.39 14.14
N GLN A 38 20.81 10.62 12.82
CA GLN A 38 21.81 11.50 12.19
C GLN A 38 21.79 12.91 12.79
N MET A 39 20.60 13.45 13.03
CA MET A 39 20.43 14.77 13.67
C MET A 39 20.88 14.77 15.12
N LEU A 40 20.62 13.72 15.89
CA LEU A 40 21.08 13.59 17.28
C LEU A 40 22.61 13.57 17.35
N LEU A 41 23.25 12.80 16.47
CA LEU A 41 24.71 12.74 16.38
C LEU A 41 25.31 14.09 15.97
N TRP A 42 24.72 14.79 15.00
CA TRP A 42 25.17 16.12 14.60
C TRP A 42 25.02 17.16 15.70
N LYS A 43 23.92 17.13 16.47
CA LYS A 43 23.72 18.02 17.61
C LYS A 43 24.75 17.79 18.73
N ALA A 44 25.25 16.56 18.85
CA ALA A 44 26.26 16.18 19.82
C ALA A 44 27.68 16.18 19.24
N ALA A 45 27.92 16.76 18.06
CA ALA A 45 29.20 16.68 17.37
C ALA A 45 30.39 17.26 18.18
N ASP A 46 30.14 18.28 19.00
CA ASP A 46 31.15 18.90 19.87
C ASP A 46 31.26 18.22 21.24
N GLN A 47 30.43 17.21 21.51
CA GLN A 47 30.44 16.46 22.76
C GLN A 47 31.34 15.23 22.61
N ARG A 48 31.98 14.83 23.71
CA ARG A 48 32.83 13.63 23.73
C ARG A 48 32.04 12.36 23.40
N ASP A 49 30.80 12.31 23.84
CA ASP A 49 29.91 11.17 23.74
C ASP A 49 28.56 11.61 23.14
N PRO A 50 27.91 10.78 22.31
CA PRO A 50 26.56 11.05 21.84
C PRO A 50 25.55 10.97 22.99
N SER A 51 24.35 11.50 22.77
CA SER A 51 23.25 11.38 23.74
C SER A 51 22.96 9.90 24.09
N GLU A 52 22.49 9.66 25.31
CA GLU A 52 22.06 8.32 25.75
C GLU A 52 21.07 7.68 24.76
N GLU A 53 20.17 8.49 24.19
CA GLU A 53 19.24 8.05 23.15
C GLU A 53 19.98 7.54 21.90
N ALA A 54 20.93 8.30 21.37
CA ALA A 54 21.67 7.96 20.16
C ALA A 54 22.67 6.79 20.34
N ARG A 55 23.01 6.43 21.58
CA ARG A 55 23.87 5.27 21.88
C ARG A 55 23.22 3.95 21.47
N ASN A 56 21.90 3.84 21.58
CA ASN A 56 21.17 2.64 21.17
C ASN A 56 20.64 2.78 19.74
N ILE A 57 21.54 2.67 18.75
CA ILE A 57 21.21 2.83 17.33
C ILE A 57 20.16 1.83 16.82
N ALA A 58 19.93 0.71 17.53
CA ALA A 58 18.90 -0.27 17.16
C ALA A 58 17.49 0.33 17.21
N ASN A 59 17.25 1.30 18.09
CA ASN A 59 16.00 2.05 18.16
C ASN A 59 15.76 2.93 16.92
N PHE A 60 16.79 3.13 16.08
CA PHE A 60 16.74 3.98 14.92
C PHE A 60 16.82 3.22 13.59
N GLY A 61 16.41 1.94 13.59
CA GLY A 61 16.35 1.13 12.37
C GLY A 61 17.70 0.60 11.91
N TRP A 62 18.58 0.25 12.84
CA TRP A 62 19.84 -0.45 12.57
C TRP A 62 19.83 -1.83 13.21
N ASN A 63 20.38 -2.82 12.52
CA ASN A 63 20.63 -4.15 13.05
C ASN A 63 22.08 -4.22 13.53
N ILE A 64 22.28 -4.81 14.71
CA ILE A 64 23.60 -5.01 15.31
C ILE A 64 23.80 -6.53 15.44
N GLU A 65 24.68 -7.07 14.60
CA GLU A 65 24.99 -8.50 14.58
C GLU A 65 26.49 -8.68 14.85
N GLY A 66 26.85 -8.88 16.12
CA GLY A 66 28.24 -8.89 16.55
C GLY A 66 28.90 -7.53 16.30
N SER A 67 29.89 -7.49 15.41
CA SER A 67 30.57 -6.25 14.98
C SER A 67 29.95 -5.62 13.72
N ALA A 68 29.00 -6.28 13.07
CA ALA A 68 28.37 -5.78 11.86
C ALA A 68 27.19 -4.87 12.21
N ILE A 69 27.15 -3.68 11.60
CA ILE A 69 26.05 -2.74 11.69
C ILE A 69 25.45 -2.60 10.29
N THR A 70 24.19 -2.99 10.12
CA THR A 70 23.50 -2.91 8.84
C THR A 70 22.16 -2.17 8.97
N PRO A 71 21.72 -1.44 7.93
CA PRO A 71 20.39 -0.83 7.95
C PRO A 71 19.33 -1.92 8.06
N ALA A 72 18.45 -1.82 9.06
CA ALA A 72 17.30 -2.71 9.15
C ALA A 72 16.40 -2.56 7.91
N VAL A 73 15.93 -3.67 7.35
CA VAL A 73 14.98 -3.64 6.23
C VAL A 73 13.65 -4.16 6.74
N SER A 74 12.55 -3.51 6.37
CA SER A 74 11.23 -4.01 6.74
C SER A 74 10.98 -5.38 6.09
N THR A 75 10.43 -6.30 6.88
CA THR A 75 9.89 -7.58 6.40
C THR A 75 8.43 -7.47 5.97
N ALA A 76 7.84 -6.28 6.05
CA ALA A 76 6.47 -6.04 5.61
C ALA A 76 6.34 -6.35 4.11
N PRO A 77 5.20 -6.91 3.68
CA PRO A 77 4.98 -7.24 2.28
C PRO A 77 5.02 -5.97 1.42
N VAL A 78 5.60 -6.09 0.23
CA VAL A 78 5.78 -4.96 -0.71
C VAL A 78 4.43 -4.39 -1.19
N ALA A 79 3.38 -5.21 -1.16
CA ALA A 79 2.00 -4.86 -1.44
C ALA A 79 1.06 -5.79 -0.65
N PRO A 80 -0.19 -5.39 -0.37
CA PRO A 80 -1.21 -6.30 0.15
C PRO A 80 -1.40 -7.49 -0.80
N GLN A 81 -1.54 -8.71 -0.26
CA GLN A 81 -1.67 -9.93 -1.08
C GLN A 81 -2.83 -9.84 -2.09
N ALA A 82 -3.97 -9.32 -1.64
CA ALA A 82 -5.15 -9.11 -2.50
C ALA A 82 -4.88 -8.23 -3.73
N LEU A 83 -3.89 -7.32 -3.67
CA LEU A 83 -3.50 -6.49 -4.81
C LEU A 83 -2.68 -7.28 -5.84
N LEU A 84 -1.91 -8.28 -5.41
CA LEU A 84 -1.14 -9.15 -6.31
C LEU A 84 -2.06 -10.06 -7.13
N ASP A 85 -3.19 -10.45 -6.54
CA ASP A 85 -4.21 -11.27 -7.18
C ASP A 85 -5.22 -10.44 -8.00
N ALA A 86 -5.10 -9.10 -7.98
CA ALA A 86 -6.04 -8.20 -8.64
C ALA A 86 -5.87 -8.23 -10.17
N VAL A 87 -6.95 -8.60 -10.87
CA VAL A 87 -7.03 -8.50 -12.33
C VAL A 87 -7.65 -7.16 -12.72
N SER A 88 -6.86 -6.29 -13.35
CA SER A 88 -7.34 -5.03 -13.93
C SER A 88 -7.30 -5.09 -15.46
N CYS A 89 -8.34 -4.57 -16.12
CA CYS A 89 -8.34 -4.41 -17.56
C CYS A 89 -8.00 -2.97 -17.96
N SER A 90 -7.41 -2.82 -19.14
CA SER A 90 -7.10 -1.52 -19.76
C SER A 90 -8.19 -1.07 -20.76
N CYS A 91 -9.37 -1.68 -20.70
CA CYS A 91 -10.51 -1.33 -21.54
C CYS A 91 -10.96 0.11 -21.25
N THR A 92 -11.38 0.83 -22.29
CA THR A 92 -12.08 2.10 -22.15
C THR A 92 -13.55 1.85 -21.85
N ALA A 93 -14.16 2.69 -21.00
CA ALA A 93 -15.56 2.57 -20.59
C ALA A 93 -16.56 2.71 -21.77
N GLU A 94 -16.14 3.38 -22.85
CA GLU A 94 -16.93 3.49 -24.07
C GLU A 94 -16.99 2.12 -24.79
N CYS A 95 -18.20 1.57 -24.90
CA CYS A 95 -18.59 0.35 -25.62
C CYS A 95 -18.41 -1.00 -24.88
N LYS A 96 -18.98 -2.05 -25.51
CA LYS A 96 -18.92 -3.50 -25.25
C LYS A 96 -17.50 -4.11 -25.14
N ALA A 97 -16.48 -3.32 -24.84
CA ALA A 97 -15.10 -3.77 -24.72
C ALA A 97 -14.93 -4.79 -23.58
N CYS A 98 -15.62 -4.56 -22.46
CA CYS A 98 -15.58 -5.41 -21.28
C CYS A 98 -16.43 -6.69 -21.42
N SER A 99 -17.40 -6.74 -22.34
CA SER A 99 -18.18 -7.97 -22.63
C SER A 99 -17.50 -8.92 -23.62
N ARG A 100 -16.39 -8.51 -24.23
CA ARG A 100 -15.61 -9.35 -25.16
C ARG A 100 -14.47 -10.06 -24.44
N THR A 101 -14.00 -11.15 -25.02
CA THR A 101 -12.87 -11.98 -24.53
C THR A 101 -11.52 -11.24 -24.47
N ARG A 102 -11.43 -10.03 -25.06
CA ARG A 102 -10.26 -9.15 -24.97
C ARG A 102 -10.08 -8.49 -23.61
N CYS A 103 -11.14 -8.42 -22.79
CA CYS A 103 -11.06 -7.91 -21.44
C CYS A 103 -10.45 -8.99 -20.53
N SER A 104 -9.35 -8.65 -19.85
CA SER A 104 -8.68 -9.55 -18.90
C SER A 104 -9.60 -9.99 -17.77
N CYS A 105 -10.44 -9.08 -17.25
CA CYS A 105 -11.41 -9.40 -16.19
C CYS A 105 -12.46 -10.40 -16.69
N ASN A 106 -13.07 -10.17 -17.86
CA ASN A 106 -14.03 -11.11 -18.47
C ASN A 106 -13.40 -12.47 -18.76
N ARG A 107 -12.17 -12.49 -19.30
CA ARG A 107 -11.43 -13.74 -19.54
C ARG A 107 -11.14 -14.51 -18.24
N ALA A 108 -10.95 -13.80 -17.14
CA ALA A 108 -10.79 -14.37 -15.81
C ALA A 108 -12.11 -14.71 -15.12
N GLY A 109 -13.26 -14.44 -15.73
CA GLY A 109 -14.58 -14.66 -15.11
C GLY A 109 -14.92 -13.65 -14.01
N LEU A 110 -14.26 -12.49 -13.99
CA LEU A 110 -14.38 -11.48 -12.94
C LEU A 110 -15.09 -10.22 -13.45
N SER A 111 -15.82 -9.57 -12.55
CA SER A 111 -16.34 -8.22 -12.77
C SER A 111 -15.21 -7.20 -12.79
N CYS A 112 -15.30 -6.20 -13.68
CA CYS A 112 -14.40 -5.06 -13.64
C CYS A 112 -14.57 -4.29 -12.31
N THR A 113 -13.47 -3.83 -11.74
CA THR A 113 -13.43 -3.01 -10.52
C THR A 113 -13.00 -1.57 -10.84
N ASP A 114 -13.01 -0.69 -9.84
CA ASP A 114 -12.50 0.69 -9.95
C ASP A 114 -10.99 0.76 -10.25
N TYR A 115 -10.25 -0.34 -10.07
CA TYR A 115 -8.86 -0.49 -10.50
C TYR A 115 -8.71 -0.69 -12.01
N CYS A 116 -9.78 -1.03 -12.73
CA CYS A 116 -9.77 -1.11 -14.18
C CYS A 116 -9.81 0.29 -14.79
N LYS A 117 -9.23 0.45 -15.98
CA LYS A 117 -9.32 1.71 -16.72
C LYS A 117 -10.77 2.07 -17.13
N CYS A 118 -11.65 1.07 -17.24
CA CYS A 118 -13.07 1.26 -17.48
C CYS A 118 -13.87 1.60 -16.21
N GLU A 119 -13.21 1.66 -15.05
CA GLU A 119 -13.74 1.99 -13.72
C GLU A 119 -14.79 1.03 -13.16
N GLY A 120 -15.19 -0.02 -13.89
CA GLY A 120 -16.06 -1.08 -13.36
C GLY A 120 -17.49 -0.67 -12.98
N ARG A 121 -17.86 0.60 -13.12
CA ARG A 121 -19.19 1.17 -12.81
C ARG A 121 -20.23 0.81 -13.88
N ASP A 122 -21.45 1.33 -13.75
CA ASP A 122 -22.61 1.05 -14.63
C ASP A 122 -22.36 1.23 -16.14
N ILE A 123 -21.40 2.07 -16.52
CA ILE A 123 -21.02 2.31 -17.91
C ILE A 123 -20.19 1.13 -18.48
N CYS A 124 -19.54 0.35 -17.61
CA CYS A 124 -18.75 -0.81 -17.98
C CYS A 124 -19.65 -2.00 -18.32
N CYS A 125 -19.64 -2.41 -19.59
CA CYS A 125 -20.43 -3.57 -20.05
C CYS A 125 -19.82 -4.92 -19.65
N SER A 126 -19.32 -5.07 -18.41
CA SER A 126 -18.86 -6.37 -17.89
C SER A 126 -20.05 -7.32 -17.78
N PRO A 127 -19.95 -8.58 -18.25
CA PRO A 127 -21.04 -9.56 -18.11
C PRO A 127 -21.13 -10.11 -16.68
N PHE A 128 -20.07 -9.94 -15.90
CA PHE A 128 -20.01 -10.29 -14.48
C PHE A 128 -20.29 -9.01 -13.68
N ILE A 129 -21.36 -9.01 -12.90
CA ILE A 129 -21.74 -7.94 -11.98
C ILE A 129 -21.19 -8.30 -10.60
N SER A 130 -20.39 -7.43 -10.01
CA SER A 130 -20.02 -7.55 -8.60
C SER A 130 -21.28 -7.32 -7.76
N LYS A 131 -21.80 -8.37 -7.11
CA LYS A 131 -22.76 -8.19 -6.04
C LYS A 131 -22.02 -7.53 -4.88
N GLN A 132 -22.24 -6.24 -4.67
CA GLN A 132 -21.94 -5.62 -3.38
C GLN A 132 -22.79 -6.38 -2.36
N LEU A 133 -22.14 -7.14 -1.47
CA LEU A 133 -22.83 -7.64 -0.28
C LEU A 133 -22.96 -6.42 0.62
N ASP A 134 -24.15 -5.84 0.63
CA ASP A 134 -24.55 -4.86 1.63
C ASP A 134 -24.48 -5.57 2.97
N ILE A 135 -23.41 -5.32 3.73
CA ILE A 135 -23.33 -5.69 5.13
C ILE A 135 -24.29 -4.74 5.83
N GLU A 136 -25.50 -5.22 6.12
CA GLU A 136 -26.45 -4.52 6.97
C GLU A 136 -25.80 -4.35 8.36
N ASP A 137 -25.48 -3.11 8.73
CA ASP A 137 -25.13 -2.74 10.09
C ASP A 137 -26.36 -2.94 10.99
N ASP A 138 -26.42 -4.10 11.66
CA ASP A 138 -27.35 -4.37 12.76
C ASP A 138 -26.88 -3.62 14.03
N GLU A 139 -27.11 -2.30 14.06
CA GLU A 139 -27.01 -1.49 15.28
C GLU A 139 -28.29 -1.67 16.11
N GLY A 140 -28.39 -2.79 16.81
CA GLY A 140 -29.38 -3.05 17.87
C GLY A 140 -28.71 -3.04 19.25
N GLY A 141 -28.41 -1.85 19.79
CA GLY A 141 -27.90 -1.70 21.15
C GLY A 141 -28.91 -2.20 22.22
N PRO A 142 -28.45 -2.81 23.33
CA PRO A 142 -29.35 -3.36 24.34
C PRO A 142 -30.07 -2.25 25.12
N SER A 143 -31.39 -2.40 25.26
CA SER A 143 -32.25 -1.65 26.18
C SER A 143 -31.75 -1.79 27.61
N VAL A 144 -31.45 -0.67 28.27
CA VAL A 144 -31.29 -0.60 29.71
C VAL A 144 -32.66 -0.36 30.35
N ASP A 145 -33.02 -1.29 31.23
CA ASP A 145 -34.31 -1.42 31.91
C ASP A 145 -34.70 -0.22 32.78
N ASP A 146 -36.01 0.03 32.81
CA ASP A 146 -36.70 0.79 33.85
C ASP A 146 -36.80 -0.01 35.17
N VAL A 147 -36.80 0.74 36.28
CA VAL A 147 -37.11 0.43 37.70
C VAL A 147 -35.92 0.26 38.64
#